data_AF-A0A7S0YM58-F1
#
_entry.id   AF-A0A7S0YM58-F1
#
_cell.length_a   1.000
_cell.length_b   1.000
_cell.length_c   1.000
_cell.angle_alpha   90.00
_cell.angle_beta   90.00
_cell.angle_gamma   90.00
#
_symmetry.space_group_name_H-M   'P 1'
#
loop_
_entity.id
_entity.type
_entity.pdbx_description
1 polymer ?
#
loop_
_entity_poly.entity_id
_entity_poly.type
_entity_poly.pdbx_seq_one_letter_code
_entity_poly.pdbx_strand_id
1 'polypeptide(L)'
;GPTTTSPPPPASGELLLDGEAHRACGLAGLEVGRNPGKVLHALVVAAPDSATLVHLVCCDAEGDFMGASVFNMKAGKLKPGDLLTIFEPGLMVCSLTEEVLRREGAW
;
A
#
# COMPACT_ATOMS: atom_id res chain seq x y z
N GLY A 1 3.45 31.91 -18.22
CA GLY A 1 2.87 31.49 -16.92
C GLY A 1 3.85 30.53 -16.27
N PRO A 2 4.05 30.57 -14.94
CA PRO A 2 5.00 29.67 -14.32
C PRO A 2 4.45 28.24 -14.41
N THR A 3 5.18 27.40 -15.11
CA THR A 3 5.01 25.94 -15.10
C THR A 3 5.23 25.48 -13.67
N THR A 4 4.16 25.05 -13.00
CA THR A 4 4.23 24.33 -11.73
C THR A 4 4.87 22.98 -12.01
N THR A 5 6.20 22.92 -11.97
CA THR A 5 6.93 21.67 -11.84
C THR A 5 6.57 21.11 -10.48
N SER A 6 5.73 20.08 -10.46
CA SER A 6 5.56 19.22 -9.29
C SER A 6 6.96 18.82 -8.79
N PRO A 7 7.24 18.91 -7.48
CA PRO A 7 8.51 18.45 -6.95
C PRO A 7 8.69 16.98 -7.37
N PRO A 8 9.91 16.57 -7.78
CA PRO A 8 10.18 15.16 -8.03
C PRO A 8 9.77 14.35 -6.79
N PRO A 9 9.20 13.14 -6.95
CA PRO A 9 8.95 12.29 -5.80
C PRO A 9 10.25 12.14 -5.01
N PRO A 10 10.19 12.17 -3.66
CA PRO A 10 11.40 12.14 -2.84
C PRO A 10 12.26 10.96 -3.29
N ALA A 11 13.47 11.29 -3.77
CA ALA A 11 14.44 10.32 -4.24
C ALA A 11 14.71 9.33 -3.12
N SER A 12 14.33 8.06 -3.32
CA SER A 12 14.81 6.84 -2.62
C SER A 12 15.63 7.10 -1.37
N GLY A 13 15.02 7.77 -0.39
CA GLY A 13 15.73 8.43 0.70
C GLY A 13 15.49 7.65 1.97
N GLU A 14 16.52 7.54 2.80
CA GLU A 14 16.35 7.00 4.13
C GLU A 14 15.43 7.93 4.94
N LEU A 15 14.32 7.39 5.41
CA LEU A 15 13.40 8.02 6.35
C LEU A 15 13.86 7.63 7.75
N LEU A 16 14.25 8.61 8.56
CA LEU A 16 14.59 8.38 9.95
C LEU A 16 13.33 8.43 10.81
N LEU A 17 12.99 7.31 11.43
CA LEU A 17 11.97 7.22 12.48
C LEU A 17 12.62 6.72 13.76
N ASP A 18 12.45 7.45 14.87
CA ASP A 18 12.99 7.10 16.18
C ASP A 18 14.51 6.80 16.20
N GLY A 19 15.25 7.39 15.25
CA GLY A 19 16.69 7.18 15.09
C GLY A 19 17.06 5.95 14.23
N GLU A 20 16.07 5.18 13.76
CA GLU A 20 16.27 4.06 12.85
C GLU A 20 16.06 4.48 11.40
N ALA A 21 17.04 4.16 10.55
CA ALA A 21 16.97 4.41 9.12
C ALA A 21 16.03 3.40 8.46
N HIS A 22 14.99 3.92 7.81
CA HIS A 22 14.08 3.13 6.99
C HIS A 22 14.28 3.47 5.52
N ARG A 23 14.33 2.46 4.66
CA ARG A 23 14.57 2.64 3.23
C ARG A 23 13.29 2.45 2.43
N ALA A 24 12.99 3.42 1.56
CA ALA A 24 11.91 3.29 0.61
C ALA A 24 12.14 2.10 -0.36
N CYS A 25 11.11 1.32 -0.62
CA CYS A 25 11.10 0.24 -1.59
C CYS A 25 9.75 0.13 -2.32
N GLY A 26 9.75 -0.45 -3.52
CA GLY A 26 8.54 -0.91 -4.20
C GLY A 26 8.04 -2.25 -3.65
N LEU A 27 6.91 -2.72 -4.17
CA LEU A 27 6.28 -3.99 -3.80
C LEU A 27 7.20 -5.18 -4.11
N ALA A 28 7.90 -5.16 -5.23
CA ALA A 28 8.89 -6.17 -5.61
C ALA A 28 10.06 -6.28 -4.62
N GLY A 29 10.30 -5.23 -3.83
CA GLY A 29 11.32 -5.21 -2.78
C GLY A 29 10.88 -5.80 -1.45
N LEU A 30 9.62 -6.24 -1.32
CA LEU A 30 9.07 -6.81 -0.08
C LEU A 30 9.16 -8.34 -0.05
N GLU A 31 9.34 -8.89 1.15
CA GLU A 31 9.31 -10.32 1.42
C GLU A 31 8.03 -10.67 2.19
N VAL A 32 7.57 -11.93 2.06
CA VAL A 32 6.41 -12.43 2.81
C VAL A 32 6.70 -12.36 4.32
N GLY A 33 5.78 -11.77 5.07
CA GLY A 33 5.96 -11.45 6.48
C GLY A 33 6.25 -9.97 6.71
N ARG A 34 6.85 -9.65 7.87
CA ARG A 34 7.18 -8.28 8.26
C ARG A 34 8.50 -7.86 7.61
N ASN A 35 8.56 -6.62 7.13
CA ASN A 35 9.73 -6.07 6.44
C ASN A 35 10.38 -4.94 7.27
N PRO A 36 11.16 -5.26 8.33
CA PRO A 36 11.76 -4.24 9.19
C PRO A 36 12.71 -3.32 8.42
N GLY A 37 12.74 -2.04 8.80
CA GLY A 37 13.56 -1.02 8.14
C GLY A 37 13.16 -0.70 6.68
N LYS A 38 12.03 -1.21 6.18
CA LYS A 38 11.50 -0.85 4.86
C LYS A 38 10.32 0.11 4.99
N VAL A 39 10.17 0.99 4.00
CA VAL A 39 9.00 1.85 3.84
C VAL A 39 8.40 1.65 2.47
N LEU A 40 7.09 1.42 2.42
CA LEU A 40 6.33 1.39 1.19
C LEU A 40 5.49 2.66 1.07
N HIS A 41 5.67 3.38 -0.03
CA HIS A 41 4.76 4.45 -0.43
C HIS A 41 3.75 3.91 -1.42
N ALA A 42 2.46 4.10 -1.14
CA ALA A 42 1.39 3.57 -1.97
C ALA A 42 0.28 4.60 -2.17
N LEU A 43 -0.19 4.74 -3.40
CA LEU A 43 -1.36 5.56 -3.74
C LEU A 43 -2.62 4.72 -3.61
N VAL A 44 -3.62 5.22 -2.89
CA VAL A 44 -4.95 4.57 -2.83
C VAL A 44 -5.66 4.78 -4.16
N VAL A 45 -5.97 3.69 -4.85
CA VAL A 45 -6.69 3.66 -6.13
C VAL A 45 -8.18 3.41 -5.90
N ALA A 46 -8.52 2.51 -4.97
CA ALA A 46 -9.90 2.23 -4.59
C ALA A 46 -9.99 1.91 -3.10
N ALA A 47 -11.14 2.20 -2.49
CA ALA A 47 -11.47 1.87 -1.12
C ALA A 47 -12.84 1.18 -1.09
N PRO A 48 -12.93 -0.12 -1.43
CA PRO A 48 -14.17 -0.89 -1.33
C PRO A 48 -14.74 -0.80 0.09
N ASP A 49 -16.02 -0.48 0.17
CA ASP A 49 -16.71 -0.28 1.44
C ASP A 49 -16.75 -1.60 2.22
N SER A 50 -16.29 -1.56 3.48
CA SER A 50 -16.18 -2.74 4.32
C SER A 50 -16.47 -2.36 5.77
N ALA A 51 -17.39 -3.11 6.38
CA ALA A 51 -17.95 -2.81 7.70
C ALA A 51 -16.95 -3.01 8.85
N THR A 52 -15.84 -3.73 8.64
CA THR A 52 -14.94 -4.16 9.71
C THR A 52 -13.45 -3.91 9.43
N LEU A 53 -13.04 -3.87 8.15
CA LEU A 53 -11.64 -3.74 7.73
C LEU A 53 -11.53 -2.78 6.56
N VAL A 54 -10.67 -1.77 6.62
CA VAL A 54 -10.47 -0.91 5.45
C VAL A 54 -9.61 -1.66 4.44
N HIS A 55 -10.27 -2.30 3.47
CA HIS A 55 -9.63 -2.92 2.31
C HIS A 55 -9.44 -1.84 1.25
N LEU A 56 -8.21 -1.71 0.77
CA LEU A 56 -7.81 -0.75 -0.23
C LEU A 56 -7.19 -1.49 -1.40
N VAL A 57 -7.39 -0.94 -2.59
CA VAL A 57 -6.54 -1.24 -3.74
C VAL A 57 -5.54 -0.09 -3.82
N CYS A 58 -4.26 -0.41 -3.74
CA CYS A 58 -3.19 0.56 -3.82
C CYS A 58 -2.24 0.23 -4.97
N CYS A 59 -1.52 1.23 -5.47
CA CYS A 59 -0.35 1.02 -6.32
C CYS A 59 0.90 1.68 -5.73
N ASP A 60 2.07 1.08 -5.93
CA ASP A 60 3.34 1.69 -5.55
C ASP A 60 3.85 2.68 -6.61
N ALA A 61 5.07 3.20 -6.40
CA ALA A 61 5.72 4.11 -7.34
C ALA A 61 6.16 3.45 -8.66
N GLU A 62 6.25 2.11 -8.71
CA GLU A 62 6.64 1.33 -9.89
C GLU A 62 5.41 0.94 -10.74
N GLY A 63 4.21 1.10 -10.18
CA GLY A 63 2.94 0.81 -10.84
C GLY A 63 2.36 -0.56 -10.48
N ASP A 64 2.97 -1.27 -9.52
CA ASP A 64 2.48 -2.56 -9.06
C ASP A 64 1.27 -2.40 -8.14
N PHE A 65 0.22 -3.18 -8.40
CA PHE A 65 -1.02 -3.15 -7.65
C PHE A 65 -1.01 -4.16 -6.51
N MET A 66 -1.58 -3.76 -5.38
CA MET A 66 -1.73 -4.61 -4.21
C MET A 66 -3.03 -4.34 -3.46
N GLY A 67 -3.55 -5.37 -2.80
CA GLY A 67 -4.54 -5.19 -1.75
C GLY A 67 -3.85 -4.77 -0.46
N ALA A 68 -4.33 -3.72 0.19
CA ALA A 68 -3.90 -3.33 1.53
C ALA A 68 -5.08 -3.43 2.49
N SER A 69 -4.84 -3.95 3.69
CA SER A 69 -5.84 -4.00 4.76
C SER A 69 -5.36 -3.20 5.95
N VAL A 70 -6.14 -2.18 6.33
CA VAL A 70 -5.83 -1.34 7.49
C VAL A 70 -6.78 -1.71 8.62
N PHE A 71 -6.21 -2.22 9.71
CA PHE A 71 -6.93 -2.60 10.92
C PHE A 71 -7.09 -1.39 11.84
N ASN A 72 -8.13 -1.43 12.70
CA ASN A 72 -8.39 -0.41 13.72
C ASN A 72 -8.55 1.03 13.20
N MET A 73 -8.86 1.19 11.92
CA MET A 73 -9.17 2.48 11.30
C MET A 73 -10.68 2.62 11.14
N LYS A 74 -11.23 3.81 11.44
CA LYS A 74 -12.63 4.12 11.16
C LYS A 74 -12.85 4.21 9.64
N ALA A 75 -13.97 3.68 9.16
CA ALA A 75 -14.36 3.79 7.75
C ALA A 75 -14.42 5.26 7.28
N GLY A 76 -14.15 5.48 5.99
CA GLY A 76 -14.18 6.81 5.35
C GLY A 76 -12.99 7.72 5.65
N LYS A 77 -11.93 7.22 6.31
CA LYS A 77 -10.71 7.99 6.59
C LYS A 77 -9.72 8.07 5.42
N LEU A 78 -9.80 7.11 4.51
CA LEU A 78 -8.98 7.04 3.30
C LEU A 78 -9.89 7.07 2.09
N LYS A 79 -9.45 7.75 1.04
CA LYS A 79 -10.16 7.86 -0.23
C LYS A 79 -9.19 7.68 -1.41
N PRO A 80 -9.71 7.36 -2.60
CA PRO A 80 -8.90 7.36 -3.82
C PRO A 80 -8.14 8.68 -4.00
N GLY A 81 -6.86 8.58 -4.35
CA GLY A 81 -5.95 9.71 -4.49
C GLY A 81 -5.12 10.03 -3.23
N ASP A 82 -5.45 9.45 -2.08
CA ASP A 82 -4.64 9.62 -0.87
C ASP A 82 -3.33 8.82 -0.98
N LEU A 83 -2.25 9.39 -0.44
CA LEU A 83 -0.94 8.73 -0.38
C LEU A 83 -0.72 8.13 1.01
N LEU A 84 -0.39 6.84 1.04
CA LEU A 84 -0.03 6.08 2.22
C LEU A 84 1.48 5.93 2.30
N THR A 85 2.02 6.08 3.50
CA THR A 85 3.38 5.69 3.84
C THR A 85 3.29 4.62 4.92
N ILE A 86 3.73 3.42 4.57
CA ILE A 86 3.60 2.23 5.40
C ILE A 86 4.99 1.84 5.89
N PHE A 87 5.20 1.97 7.19
CA PHE A 87 6.44 1.56 7.84
C PHE A 87 6.40 0.08 8.18
N GLU A 88 7.52 -0.59 7.91
CA GLU A 88 7.71 -2.02 8.15
C GLU A 88 6.54 -2.89 7.65
N PRO A 89 6.18 -2.79 6.35
CA PRO A 89 4.96 -3.40 5.84
C PRO A 89 4.95 -4.92 6.05
N GLY A 90 3.79 -5.43 6.46
CA GLY A 90 3.50 -6.86 6.51
C GLY A 90 2.92 -7.32 5.17
N LEU A 91 3.66 -8.15 4.43
CA LEU A 91 3.20 -8.73 3.18
C LEU A 91 2.63 -10.13 3.42
N MET A 92 1.46 -10.38 2.84
CA MET A 92 0.85 -11.71 2.77
C MET A 92 0.50 -12.00 1.32
N VAL A 93 0.81 -13.21 0.86
CA VAL A 93 0.35 -13.70 -0.44
C VAL A 93 -0.90 -14.53 -0.22
N CYS A 94 -2.04 -14.02 -0.67
CA CYS A 94 -3.30 -14.72 -0.63
C CYS A 94 -3.54 -15.40 -1.99
N SER A 95 -3.60 -16.72 -2.00
CA SER A 95 -4.10 -17.47 -3.16
C SER A 95 -5.53 -17.90 -2.88
N LEU A 96 -6.49 -17.34 -3.63
CA LEU A 96 -7.83 -17.90 -3.69
C LEU A 96 -7.79 -19.12 -4.60
N THR A 97 -8.33 -20.25 -4.14
CA THR A 97 -8.47 -21.41 -5.01
C THR A 97 -9.54 -21.12 -6.06
N GLU A 98 -9.44 -21.77 -7.23
CA GLU A 98 -10.44 -21.67 -8.29
C GLU A 98 -11.86 -21.99 -7.79
N GLU A 99 -11.99 -22.94 -6.87
CA GLU A 99 -13.24 -23.31 -6.23
C GLU A 99 -13.86 -22.14 -5.44
N VAL A 100 -13.03 -21.38 -4.70
CA VAL A 100 -13.50 -20.18 -3.98
C VAL A 100 -13.92 -19.11 -4.98
N LEU A 101 -13.15 -18.88 -6.04
CA LEU A 101 -13.52 -17.89 -7.07
C LEU A 101 -14.85 -18.21 -7.76
N ARG A 102 -15.09 -19.49 -8.09
CA ARG A 102 -16.38 -19.94 -8.65
C ARG A 102 -17.54 -19.75 -7.69
N ARG A 103 -17.35 -20.08 -6.42
CA ARG A 103 -18.43 -19.97 -5.40
C ARG A 103 -18.87 -18.51 -5.22
N GLU A 104 -17.93 -17.58 -5.24
CA GLU A 104 -18.21 -16.15 -5.04
C GLU A 104 -18.62 -15.43 -6.35
N GLY A 105 -18.78 -16.17 -7.47
CA GLY A 105 -19.24 -15.60 -8.74
C GLY A 105 -18.24 -14.66 -9.41
N ALA A 106 -16.96 -14.76 -9.07
CA ALA A 106 -15.87 -13.95 -9.62
C ALA A 106 -15.28 -14.54 -10.92
N TRP A 107 -15.76 -15.71 -11.36
CA TRP A 107 -15.33 -16.43 -12.57
C TRP A 107 -16.48 -17.19 -13.24
#